data_AF-A0A838QTW8-F1
#
_entry.id   AF-A0A838QTW8-F1
#
_cell.length_a   1.000
_cell.length_b   1.000
_cell.length_c   1.000
_cell.angle_alpha   90.00
_cell.angle_beta   90.00
_cell.angle_gamma   90.00
#
_symmetry.space_group_name_H-M   'P 1'
#
loop_
_entity.id
_entity.type
_entity.pdbx_description
1 polymer ?
#
loop_
_entity_poly.entity_id
_entity_poly.type
_entity_poly.pdbx_seq_one_letter_code
_entity_poly.pdbx_strand_id
1 'polypeptide(L)'
;MWLLTIGSGLLRSEASAQQPQIVRWEIAATVTYIVDPGGFFPDVRLGDPVRGTLKYDLTLLPNPIYSGEYYYDYTNETWAAVASMVIENPRTGQETDFAKDSRGNFADVYAYDDYPQEGGAFDMIFAVQSVMPPPGFVGGAPAVAVQLLGPSSNWSGYGLNFPFEGQRLPSLLNLDDFPLSAVTFYDAFFEDEFATTIEAEIYSLTPITSAISPGDFDFNGDVDGGDLYAWQVTHGSSGVLYA
;
A
#
# COMPACT_ATOMS: atom_id res chain seq x y z
N MET A 1 18.42 55.16 20.80
CA MET A 1 17.27 54.64 20.04
C MET A 1 17.85 53.92 18.83
N TRP A 2 17.94 52.59 18.89
CA TRP A 2 18.44 51.76 17.80
C TRP A 2 17.24 51.02 17.21
N LEU A 3 16.92 51.29 15.94
CA LEU A 3 15.91 50.56 15.19
C LEU A 3 16.53 49.24 14.74
N LEU A 4 15.98 48.11 15.22
CA LEU A 4 16.31 46.80 14.69
C LEU A 4 15.40 46.54 13.48
N THR A 5 15.95 46.60 12.28
CA THR A 5 15.27 46.15 11.07
C THR A 5 15.36 44.63 11.01
N ILE A 6 14.28 43.93 11.39
CA ILE A 6 14.19 42.48 11.17
C ILE A 6 13.93 42.26 9.69
N GLY A 7 14.93 41.73 9.00
CA GLY A 7 14.86 41.38 7.59
C GLY A 7 13.73 40.38 7.33
N SER A 8 12.83 40.75 6.43
CA SER A 8 11.68 39.96 5.95
C SER A 8 12.09 38.77 5.06
N GLY A 9 13.31 38.26 5.23
CA GLY A 9 13.98 37.36 4.28
C GLY A 9 13.71 35.87 4.42
N LEU A 10 12.83 35.44 5.35
CA LEU A 10 12.69 34.02 5.72
C LEU A 10 11.29 33.41 5.51
N LEU A 11 10.34 34.11 4.86
CA LEU A 11 9.00 33.56 4.57
C LEU A 11 8.68 33.44 3.07
N ARG A 12 9.70 33.42 2.22
CA ARG A 12 9.57 33.07 0.80
C ARG A 12 10.52 31.93 0.46
N SER A 13 10.42 30.80 1.16
CA SER A 13 10.88 29.54 0.58
C SER A 13 9.82 29.08 -0.40
N GLU A 14 10.03 29.47 -1.66
CA GLU A 14 9.70 28.70 -2.85
C GLU A 14 8.42 27.86 -2.79
N ALA A 15 7.28 28.49 -3.05
CA ALA A 15 6.18 27.85 -3.77
C ALA A 15 6.66 27.58 -5.22
N SER A 16 7.68 26.74 -5.38
CA SER A 16 7.89 26.06 -6.64
C SER A 16 6.66 25.17 -6.83
N ALA A 17 6.05 25.19 -8.01
CA ALA A 17 5.01 24.24 -8.33
C ALA A 17 5.65 22.84 -8.22
N GLN A 18 5.42 22.17 -7.09
CA GLN A 18 5.93 20.83 -6.87
C GLN A 18 5.40 19.96 -8.00
N GLN A 19 6.32 19.29 -8.71
CA GLN A 19 5.94 18.42 -9.81
C GLN A 19 4.99 17.34 -9.28
N PRO A 20 3.91 17.00 -10.02
CA PRO A 20 3.03 15.90 -9.65
C PRO A 20 3.85 14.63 -9.41
N GLN A 21 3.62 13.98 -8.27
CA GLN A 21 4.25 12.70 -7.95
C GLN A 21 3.19 11.60 -8.04
N ILE A 22 3.60 10.40 -8.47
CA ILE A 22 2.77 9.21 -8.35
C ILE A 22 2.68 8.90 -6.86
N VAL A 23 1.47 8.93 -6.32
CA VAL A 23 1.23 8.73 -4.87
C VAL A 23 0.52 7.41 -4.58
N ARG A 24 -0.15 6.84 -5.59
CA ARG A 24 -0.85 5.56 -5.54
C ARG A 24 -1.11 5.06 -6.96
N TRP A 25 -1.55 3.82 -7.06
CA TRP A 25 -1.99 3.19 -8.30
C TRP A 25 -3.45 2.77 -8.15
N GLU A 26 -4.25 3.04 -9.16
CA GLU A 26 -5.57 2.43 -9.31
C GLU A 26 -5.41 1.05 -9.94
N ILE A 27 -6.03 0.05 -9.33
CA ILE A 27 -6.01 -1.34 -9.77
C ILE A 27 -7.31 -1.62 -10.52
N ALA A 28 -7.19 -2.21 -11.71
CA ALA A 28 -8.28 -2.96 -12.31
C ALA A 28 -7.90 -4.45 -12.38
N ALA A 29 -8.78 -5.29 -11.85
CA ALA A 29 -8.58 -6.71 -11.70
C ALA A 29 -9.86 -7.50 -11.97
N THR A 30 -9.76 -8.83 -12.02
CA THR A 30 -10.91 -9.73 -12.23
C THR A 30 -10.79 -10.93 -11.34
N VAL A 31 -11.88 -11.32 -10.66
CA VAL A 31 -11.87 -12.48 -9.75
C VAL A 31 -11.53 -13.75 -10.53
N THR A 32 -10.45 -14.41 -10.13
CA THR A 32 -9.93 -15.64 -10.77
C THR A 32 -9.97 -16.84 -9.83
N TYR A 33 -10.07 -16.63 -8.52
CA TYR A 33 -10.11 -17.71 -7.54
C TYR A 33 -10.95 -17.36 -6.31
N ILE A 34 -11.70 -18.35 -5.81
CA ILE A 34 -12.59 -18.22 -4.64
C ILE A 34 -12.51 -19.49 -3.80
N VAL A 35 -12.21 -19.32 -2.52
CA VAL A 35 -12.43 -20.30 -1.46
C VAL A 35 -13.25 -19.60 -0.38
N ASP A 36 -14.50 -19.97 -0.22
CA ASP A 36 -15.43 -19.38 0.76
C ASP A 36 -16.26 -20.50 1.41
N PRO A 37 -15.65 -21.32 2.28
CA PRO A 37 -16.33 -22.46 2.90
C PRO A 37 -17.50 -22.03 3.81
N GLY A 38 -17.43 -20.83 4.40
CA GLY A 38 -18.49 -20.25 5.22
C GLY A 38 -19.64 -19.63 4.44
N GLY A 39 -19.46 -19.40 3.13
CA GLY A 39 -20.47 -18.78 2.27
C GLY A 39 -20.73 -17.31 2.62
N PHE A 40 -19.71 -16.57 3.07
CA PHE A 40 -19.81 -15.16 3.45
C PHE A 40 -20.01 -14.24 2.23
N PHE A 41 -19.62 -14.69 1.04
CA PHE A 41 -19.66 -13.94 -0.21
C PHE A 41 -20.50 -14.64 -1.28
N PRO A 42 -21.81 -14.91 -1.00
CA PRO A 42 -22.64 -15.73 -1.86
C PRO A 42 -22.88 -15.12 -3.24
N ASP A 43 -22.65 -13.82 -3.40
CA ASP A 43 -22.89 -13.04 -4.61
C ASP A 43 -21.63 -12.81 -5.46
N VAL A 44 -20.45 -13.15 -4.96
CA VAL A 44 -19.17 -13.05 -5.68
C VAL A 44 -18.99 -14.27 -6.61
N ARG A 45 -18.49 -14.02 -7.82
CA ARG A 45 -18.29 -15.01 -8.87
C ARG A 45 -16.97 -14.80 -9.59
N LEU A 46 -16.45 -15.87 -10.17
CA LEU A 46 -15.33 -15.80 -11.13
C LEU A 46 -15.72 -14.87 -12.29
N GLY A 47 -14.80 -13.99 -12.68
CA GLY A 47 -15.03 -12.99 -13.71
C GLY A 47 -15.64 -11.68 -13.21
N ASP A 48 -15.99 -11.57 -11.91
CA ASP A 48 -16.47 -10.29 -11.37
C ASP A 48 -15.36 -9.23 -11.42
N PRO A 49 -15.67 -7.99 -11.83
CA PRO A 49 -14.70 -6.92 -11.87
C PRO A 49 -14.30 -6.51 -10.46
N VAL A 50 -13.01 -6.23 -10.31
CA VAL A 50 -12.43 -5.71 -9.08
C VAL A 50 -11.76 -4.38 -9.36
N ARG A 51 -12.06 -3.40 -8.51
CA ARG A 51 -11.31 -2.14 -8.39
C ARG A 51 -10.51 -2.14 -7.10
N GLY A 52 -9.38 -1.48 -7.09
CA GLY A 52 -8.57 -1.36 -5.89
C GLY A 52 -7.61 -0.20 -5.96
N THR A 53 -6.83 -0.05 -4.90
CA THR A 53 -5.72 0.89 -4.86
C THR A 53 -4.48 0.22 -4.30
N LEU A 54 -3.30 0.68 -4.74
CA LEU A 54 -2.00 0.28 -4.21
C LEU A 54 -1.18 1.53 -3.90
N LYS A 55 -0.69 1.62 -2.66
CA LYS A 55 0.34 2.58 -2.22
C LYS A 55 1.48 1.78 -1.58
N TYR A 56 2.51 1.48 -2.38
CA TYR A 56 3.62 0.62 -1.98
C TYR A 56 4.91 1.40 -1.68
N ASP A 57 5.17 2.51 -2.37
CA ASP A 57 6.31 3.35 -2.03
C ASP A 57 5.98 4.22 -0.81
N LEU A 58 6.40 3.73 0.36
CA LEU A 58 6.24 4.41 1.63
C LEU A 58 7.47 5.26 1.99
N THR A 59 8.42 5.48 1.08
CA THR A 59 9.64 6.26 1.38
C THR A 59 9.43 7.77 1.49
N LEU A 60 8.25 8.25 1.08
CA LEU A 60 7.76 9.58 1.44
C LEU A 60 7.23 9.63 2.88
N LEU A 61 7.02 8.47 3.50
CA LEU A 61 6.65 8.31 4.90
C LEU A 61 7.88 7.89 5.73
N PRO A 62 7.91 8.22 7.01
CA PRO A 62 9.13 8.24 7.80
C PRO A 62 9.12 7.00 8.68
N ASN A 63 9.31 5.84 8.06
CA ASN A 63 9.75 4.61 8.74
C ASN A 63 9.89 3.47 7.70
N PRO A 64 11.04 3.33 7.03
CA PRO A 64 11.56 1.99 6.83
C PRO A 64 12.10 1.52 8.18
N ILE A 65 11.37 0.66 8.90
CA ILE A 65 12.02 -0.12 9.97
C ILE A 65 12.82 -1.19 9.25
N TYR A 66 14.08 -0.89 8.96
CA TYR A 66 15.01 -1.84 8.35
C TYR A 66 15.22 -3.02 9.32
N SER A 67 14.80 -4.22 8.91
CA SER A 67 14.91 -5.43 9.74
C SER A 67 16.05 -6.37 9.31
N GLY A 68 16.74 -6.13 8.18
CA GLY A 68 17.97 -6.86 7.82
C GLY A 68 18.41 -6.79 6.35
N GLU A 69 19.48 -7.53 5.99
CA GLU A 69 20.19 -7.47 4.69
C GLU A 69 19.39 -7.95 3.45
N TYR A 70 18.25 -8.63 3.63
CA TYR A 70 17.47 -9.27 2.54
C TYR A 70 15.96 -9.04 2.66
N TYR A 71 15.53 -8.18 3.59
CA TYR A 71 14.13 -8.06 4.00
C TYR A 71 13.86 -6.61 4.42
N TYR A 72 12.95 -5.94 3.71
CA TYR A 72 12.55 -4.57 4.01
C TYR A 72 11.09 -4.56 4.47
N ASP A 73 10.91 -4.24 5.75
CA ASP A 73 9.61 -3.97 6.35
C ASP A 73 9.32 -2.47 6.34
N TYR A 74 8.32 -2.06 5.57
CA TYR A 74 7.70 -0.76 5.77
C TYR A 74 6.45 -0.98 6.63
N THR A 75 6.65 -1.25 7.92
CA THR A 75 5.53 -1.35 8.88
C THR A 75 5.07 0.04 9.28
N ASN A 76 3.85 0.41 8.94
CA ASN A 76 3.22 1.62 9.48
C ASN A 76 2.15 1.23 10.50
N GLU A 77 2.02 2.03 11.56
CA GLU A 77 0.96 1.93 12.56
C GLU A 77 -0.43 2.22 11.93
N THR A 78 -0.91 1.36 11.04
CA THR A 78 -2.28 1.27 10.48
C THR A 78 -2.94 2.56 9.98
N TRP A 79 -2.22 3.68 9.87
CA TRP A 79 -2.74 4.98 9.50
C TRP A 79 -2.65 5.23 7.99
N ALA A 80 -1.66 4.65 7.29
CA ALA A 80 -1.61 4.66 5.84
C ALA A 80 -2.59 3.63 5.24
N ALA A 81 -3.32 3.99 4.19
CA ALA A 81 -4.05 3.02 3.36
C ALA A 81 -3.13 2.53 2.25
N VAL A 82 -2.65 1.28 2.36
CA VAL A 82 -1.65 0.72 1.41
C VAL A 82 -2.26 -0.14 0.32
N ALA A 83 -3.41 -0.75 0.59
CA ALA A 83 -4.16 -1.56 -0.36
C ALA A 83 -5.67 -1.44 -0.12
N SER A 84 -6.46 -1.57 -1.18
CA SER A 84 -7.92 -1.70 -1.08
C SER A 84 -8.47 -2.61 -2.16
N MET A 85 -9.66 -3.17 -1.92
CA MET A 85 -10.36 -4.03 -2.86
C MET A 85 -11.86 -3.74 -2.81
N VAL A 86 -12.47 -3.57 -3.98
CA VAL A 86 -13.91 -3.46 -4.18
C VAL A 86 -14.30 -4.44 -5.27
N ILE A 87 -15.17 -5.38 -4.95
CA ILE A 87 -15.72 -6.34 -5.92
C ILE A 87 -17.08 -5.86 -6.37
N GLU A 88 -17.24 -5.63 -7.66
CA GLU A 88 -18.52 -5.27 -8.25
C GLU A 88 -19.30 -6.53 -8.63
N ASN A 89 -20.59 -6.54 -8.30
CA ASN A 89 -21.54 -7.52 -8.82
C ASN A 89 -22.24 -6.94 -10.05
N PRO A 90 -21.82 -7.28 -11.29
CA PRO A 90 -22.39 -6.68 -12.50
C PRO A 90 -23.84 -7.09 -12.74
N ARG A 91 -24.33 -8.12 -12.03
CA ARG A 91 -25.71 -8.63 -12.17
C ARG A 91 -26.69 -7.77 -11.38
N THR A 92 -26.26 -7.17 -10.27
CA THR A 92 -27.11 -6.40 -9.35
C THR A 92 -26.70 -4.93 -9.22
N GLY A 93 -25.48 -4.58 -9.65
CA GLY A 93 -24.88 -3.26 -9.42
C GLY A 93 -24.44 -3.02 -7.97
N GLN A 94 -24.43 -4.06 -7.13
CA GLN A 94 -23.94 -3.97 -5.75
C GLN A 94 -22.41 -4.08 -5.70
N GLU A 95 -21.81 -3.50 -4.66
CA GLU A 95 -20.37 -3.53 -4.43
C GLU A 95 -20.08 -4.16 -3.07
N THR A 96 -19.04 -4.99 -3.02
CA THR A 96 -18.45 -5.49 -1.78
C THR A 96 -17.15 -4.75 -1.55
N ASP A 97 -17.13 -3.85 -0.58
CA ASP A 97 -15.98 -3.00 -0.26
C ASP A 97 -15.21 -3.57 0.94
N PHE A 98 -13.91 -3.77 0.73
CA PHE A 98 -12.95 -4.13 1.76
C PHE A 98 -12.16 -2.89 2.15
N ALA A 99 -12.83 -2.03 2.92
CA ALA A 99 -12.26 -0.78 3.40
C ALA A 99 -11.29 -1.03 4.56
N LYS A 100 -10.29 -0.15 4.66
CA LYS A 100 -9.31 -0.11 5.75
C LYS A 100 -9.95 -0.22 7.14
N ASP A 101 -9.44 -1.11 7.98
CA ASP A 101 -9.73 -1.12 9.41
C ASP A 101 -8.82 -0.13 10.14
N SER A 102 -9.40 0.96 10.64
CA SER A 102 -8.68 1.97 11.43
C SER A 102 -8.16 1.45 12.78
N ARG A 103 -8.61 0.27 13.21
CA ARG A 103 -8.14 -0.44 14.40
C ARG A 103 -7.38 -1.72 14.04
N GLY A 104 -7.13 -1.94 12.76
CA GLY A 104 -6.42 -3.11 12.27
C GLY A 104 -5.00 -3.19 12.81
N ASN A 105 -4.33 -4.32 12.56
CA ASN A 105 -3.00 -4.59 13.11
C ASN A 105 -1.85 -4.26 12.16
N PHE A 106 -2.10 -4.15 10.85
CA PHE A 106 -1.05 -3.98 9.85
C PHE A 106 -1.53 -3.15 8.64
N ALA A 107 -0.59 -2.35 8.13
CA ALA A 107 -0.66 -1.61 6.89
C ALA A 107 0.78 -1.54 6.35
N ASP A 108 1.22 -2.66 5.81
CA ASP A 108 2.64 -2.94 5.63
C ASP A 108 2.94 -3.15 4.15
N VAL A 109 4.14 -2.74 3.75
CA VAL A 109 4.68 -3.05 2.43
C VAL A 109 5.99 -3.77 2.62
N TYR A 110 6.15 -4.88 1.91
CA TYR A 110 7.34 -5.70 1.90
C TYR A 110 7.88 -5.76 0.48
N ALA A 111 9.20 -5.63 0.36
CA ALA A 111 9.92 -5.80 -0.89
C ALA A 111 10.98 -6.89 -0.69
N TYR A 112 10.87 -7.97 -1.46
CA TYR A 112 11.72 -9.15 -1.37
C TYR A 112 12.61 -9.25 -2.61
N ASP A 113 13.91 -9.38 -2.39
CA ASP A 113 14.92 -9.76 -3.39
C ASP A 113 15.39 -11.18 -3.06
N ASP A 114 14.90 -12.18 -3.79
CA ASP A 114 15.29 -13.57 -3.56
C ASP A 114 16.49 -13.92 -4.45
N TYR A 115 17.66 -13.37 -4.12
CA TYR A 115 18.92 -13.63 -4.83
C TYR A 115 19.75 -14.74 -4.13
N PRO A 116 20.47 -15.57 -4.90
CA PRO A 116 20.14 -16.97 -5.21
C PRO A 116 20.42 -17.99 -4.08
N GLN A 117 20.45 -17.60 -2.80
CA GLN A 117 20.86 -18.51 -1.71
C GLN A 117 19.71 -19.34 -1.11
N GLU A 118 18.44 -18.96 -1.33
CA GLU A 118 17.27 -19.66 -0.78
C GLU A 118 16.39 -20.37 -1.83
N GLY A 119 16.77 -20.33 -3.11
CA GLY A 119 16.13 -21.12 -4.16
C GLY A 119 14.77 -20.61 -4.63
N GLY A 120 14.35 -19.40 -4.23
CA GLY A 120 13.20 -18.75 -4.85
C GLY A 120 13.53 -18.20 -6.24
N ALA A 121 12.48 -18.10 -7.06
CA ALA A 121 12.57 -17.68 -8.47
C ALA A 121 12.04 -16.26 -8.71
N PHE A 122 11.57 -15.57 -7.66
CA PHE A 122 10.80 -14.35 -7.79
C PHE A 122 11.20 -13.27 -6.79
N ASP A 123 11.30 -12.06 -7.32
CA ASP A 123 11.26 -10.82 -6.56
C ASP A 123 9.79 -10.46 -6.30
N MET A 124 9.49 -9.89 -5.13
CA MET A 124 8.10 -9.62 -4.76
C MET A 124 7.93 -8.25 -4.12
N ILE A 125 6.91 -7.51 -4.58
CA ILE A 125 6.28 -6.44 -3.79
C ILE A 125 5.00 -7.02 -3.20
N PHE A 126 4.88 -6.95 -1.87
CA PHE A 126 3.71 -7.41 -1.14
C PHE A 126 3.20 -6.27 -0.25
N ALA A 127 2.05 -5.70 -0.58
CA ALA A 127 1.40 -4.69 0.25
C ALA A 127 0.19 -5.33 0.93
N VAL A 128 0.07 -5.22 2.24
CA VAL A 128 -1.02 -5.83 3.03
C VAL A 128 -1.71 -4.80 3.91
N GLN A 129 -3.03 -4.84 3.91
CA GLN A 129 -3.89 -3.93 4.64
C GLN A 129 -4.91 -4.73 5.44
N SER A 130 -4.96 -4.54 6.76
CA SER A 130 -6.08 -5.01 7.57
C SER A 130 -7.36 -4.26 7.15
N VAL A 131 -8.45 -4.99 6.94
CA VAL A 131 -9.73 -4.42 6.46
C VAL A 131 -10.88 -4.74 7.40
N MET A 132 -11.93 -3.92 7.39
CA MET A 132 -13.15 -4.24 8.10
C MET A 132 -13.81 -5.44 7.42
N PRO A 133 -14.08 -6.54 8.15
CA PRO A 133 -14.79 -7.66 7.55
C PRO A 133 -16.25 -7.29 7.26
N PRO A 134 -16.87 -7.92 6.25
CA PRO A 134 -18.30 -7.72 6.01
C PRO A 134 -19.13 -8.30 7.17
N PRO A 135 -20.37 -7.81 7.37
CA PRO A 135 -21.26 -8.33 8.41
C PRO A 135 -21.42 -9.86 8.30
N GLY A 136 -21.17 -10.56 9.41
CA GLY A 136 -21.32 -12.02 9.50
C GLY A 136 -20.08 -12.83 9.17
N PHE A 137 -18.99 -12.19 8.73
CA PHE A 137 -17.68 -12.84 8.64
C PHE A 137 -17.17 -13.19 10.04
N VAL A 138 -16.61 -14.39 10.20
CA VAL A 138 -16.16 -14.94 11.50
C VAL A 138 -14.64 -15.09 11.60
N GLY A 139 -13.92 -14.82 10.52
CA GLY A 139 -12.46 -14.93 10.48
C GLY A 139 -11.77 -13.91 11.38
N GLY A 140 -10.56 -14.24 11.82
CA GLY A 140 -9.86 -13.53 12.89
C GLY A 140 -8.98 -12.35 12.43
N ALA A 141 -8.52 -12.36 11.17
CA ALA A 141 -7.64 -11.33 10.62
C ALA A 141 -7.93 -11.06 9.14
N PRO A 142 -9.10 -10.45 8.82
CA PRO A 142 -9.43 -10.06 7.45
C PRO A 142 -8.42 -9.04 6.90
N ALA A 143 -7.85 -9.38 5.75
CA ALA A 143 -6.84 -8.58 5.08
C ALA A 143 -7.12 -8.49 3.58
N VAL A 144 -6.71 -7.35 2.99
CA VAL A 144 -6.48 -7.23 1.56
C VAL A 144 -4.98 -7.18 1.35
N ALA A 145 -4.47 -7.95 0.39
CA ALA A 145 -3.11 -7.81 -0.08
C ALA A 145 -3.05 -7.59 -1.58
N VAL A 146 -2.02 -6.87 -2.01
CA VAL A 146 -1.61 -6.75 -3.41
C VAL A 146 -0.22 -7.37 -3.53
N GLN A 147 -0.10 -8.35 -4.42
CA GLN A 147 1.14 -9.07 -4.68
C GLN A 147 1.56 -8.83 -6.12
N LEU A 148 2.81 -8.42 -6.33
CA LEU A 148 3.43 -8.27 -7.63
C LEU A 148 4.72 -9.11 -7.62
N LEU A 149 4.72 -10.23 -8.33
CA LEU A 149 5.86 -11.15 -8.39
C LEU A 149 6.49 -11.11 -9.78
N GLY A 150 7.79 -10.78 -9.80
CA GLY A 150 8.62 -10.62 -10.99
C GLY A 150 9.81 -11.59 -11.00
N PRO A 151 10.41 -11.91 -12.15
CA PRO A 151 11.63 -12.71 -12.17
C PRO A 151 12.81 -11.94 -11.54
N SER A 152 13.65 -12.63 -10.76
CA SER A 152 14.80 -12.05 -10.03
C SER A 152 15.86 -11.34 -10.90
N SER A 153 15.81 -11.56 -12.22
CA SER A 153 16.70 -10.93 -13.20
C SER A 153 16.28 -9.52 -13.63
N ASN A 154 15.00 -9.15 -13.47
CA ASN A 154 14.51 -7.84 -13.92
C ASN A 154 15.07 -6.69 -13.04
N TRP A 155 15.48 -6.98 -11.82
CA TRP A 155 15.98 -5.98 -10.88
C TRP A 155 17.52 -5.90 -10.90
N SER A 156 18.20 -7.04 -11.08
CA SER A 156 19.66 -7.11 -11.19
C SER A 156 20.25 -6.59 -12.51
N GLY A 157 19.48 -6.51 -13.60
CA GLY A 157 19.94 -6.05 -14.93
C GLY A 157 19.77 -4.56 -15.24
N TYR A 158 18.87 -3.86 -14.53
CA TYR A 158 18.52 -2.45 -14.77
C TYR A 158 19.09 -1.47 -13.74
N GLY A 159 19.93 -1.93 -12.80
CA GLY A 159 20.49 -1.06 -11.76
C GLY A 159 19.48 -0.64 -10.68
N LEU A 160 18.33 -1.32 -10.61
CA LEU A 160 17.47 -1.31 -9.44
C LEU A 160 18.08 -2.29 -8.44
N ASN A 161 19.16 -1.86 -7.76
CA ASN A 161 19.43 -2.44 -6.46
C ASN A 161 18.15 -2.26 -5.65
N PHE A 162 17.59 -3.34 -5.09
CA PHE A 162 16.54 -3.17 -4.09
C PHE A 162 17.00 -2.11 -3.10
N PRO A 163 16.14 -1.14 -2.77
CA PRO A 163 16.57 0.01 -2.04
C PRO A 163 17.25 -0.42 -0.74
N PHE A 164 18.55 -0.16 -0.61
CA PHE A 164 19.22 -0.21 0.69
C PHE A 164 18.56 0.79 1.64
N GLU A 165 18.78 0.65 2.96
CA GLU A 165 18.29 1.61 3.96
C GLU A 165 18.44 3.07 3.47
N GLY A 166 17.32 3.75 3.22
CA GLY A 166 17.28 5.14 2.71
C GLY A 166 17.10 5.33 1.19
N GLN A 167 17.01 4.26 0.39
CA GLN A 167 16.65 4.34 -1.04
C GLN A 167 15.13 4.16 -1.25
N ARG A 168 14.61 4.67 -2.37
CA ARG A 168 13.18 4.60 -2.72
C ARG A 168 12.86 3.35 -3.54
N LEU A 169 11.66 2.80 -3.34
CA LEU A 169 11.11 1.83 -4.29
C LEU A 169 10.94 2.49 -5.67
N PRO A 170 10.92 1.73 -6.78
CA PRO A 170 10.67 2.29 -8.10
C PRO A 170 9.38 3.09 -8.05
N SER A 171 9.34 4.32 -8.57
CA SER A 171 8.12 5.14 -8.56
C SER A 171 7.13 4.78 -9.67
N LEU A 172 7.61 4.04 -10.68
CA LEU A 172 6.84 3.52 -11.78
C LEU A 172 6.77 2.00 -11.69
N LEU A 173 5.55 1.45 -11.65
CA LEU A 173 5.30 0.02 -11.83
C LEU A 173 4.91 -0.23 -13.28
N ASN A 174 5.44 -1.30 -13.85
CA ASN A 174 4.98 -1.84 -15.12
C ASN A 174 4.56 -3.30 -14.90
N LEU A 175 3.30 -3.64 -15.21
CA LEU A 175 2.78 -5.00 -15.03
C LEU A 175 3.53 -6.03 -15.87
N ASP A 176 4.12 -5.63 -17.00
CA ASP A 176 4.94 -6.55 -17.81
C ASP A 176 6.16 -7.10 -17.04
N ASP A 177 6.59 -6.41 -15.99
CA ASP A 177 7.69 -6.85 -15.12
C ASP A 177 7.24 -7.89 -14.07
N PHE A 178 5.92 -8.06 -13.87
CA PHE A 178 5.31 -8.89 -12.83
C PHE A 178 4.31 -9.89 -13.46
N PRO A 179 4.76 -11.03 -14.00
CA PRO A 179 3.90 -12.02 -14.65
C PRO A 179 2.85 -12.63 -13.70
N LEU A 180 3.03 -12.49 -12.38
CA LEU A 180 2.01 -12.87 -11.40
C LEU A 180 1.67 -11.63 -10.58
N SER A 181 0.49 -11.06 -10.83
CA SER A 181 0.00 -9.86 -10.15
C SER A 181 -1.44 -10.07 -9.69
N ALA A 182 -1.67 -9.96 -8.39
CA ALA A 182 -2.98 -10.25 -7.80
C ALA A 182 -3.33 -9.25 -6.69
N VAL A 183 -4.64 -9.00 -6.54
CA VAL A 183 -5.24 -8.41 -5.34
C VAL A 183 -6.12 -9.46 -4.69
N THR A 184 -5.91 -9.68 -3.39
CA THR A 184 -6.50 -10.80 -2.66
C THR A 184 -7.12 -10.32 -1.37
N PHE A 185 -8.39 -10.63 -1.16
CA PHE A 185 -8.96 -10.66 0.18
C PHE A 185 -8.71 -12.04 0.80
N TYR A 186 -8.21 -12.09 2.04
CA TYR A 186 -8.03 -13.34 2.76
C TYR A 186 -8.14 -13.17 4.28
N ASP A 187 -8.44 -14.26 4.99
CA ASP A 187 -8.20 -14.34 6.42
C ASP A 187 -6.74 -14.70 6.67
N ALA A 188 -5.98 -13.80 7.29
CA ALA A 188 -4.57 -14.01 7.60
C ALA A 188 -4.35 -15.14 8.63
N PHE A 189 -5.40 -15.60 9.32
CA PHE A 189 -5.37 -16.84 10.08
C PHE A 189 -5.79 -18.04 9.22
N PHE A 190 -4.89 -18.48 8.34
CA PHE A 190 -5.10 -19.58 7.38
C PHE A 190 -5.40 -20.96 8.01
N GLU A 191 -5.27 -21.11 9.33
CA GLU A 191 -5.59 -22.35 10.04
C GLU A 191 -7.09 -22.48 10.38
N ASP A 192 -7.90 -21.44 10.13
CA ASP A 192 -9.35 -21.48 10.35
C ASP A 192 -10.06 -22.37 9.32
N GLU A 193 -11.02 -23.20 9.78
CA GLU A 193 -11.88 -24.01 8.89
C GLU A 193 -12.78 -23.14 7.99
N PHE A 194 -12.99 -21.88 8.38
CA PHE A 194 -13.71 -20.86 7.62
C PHE A 194 -12.79 -19.91 6.86
N ALA A 195 -11.47 -20.20 6.79
CA ALA A 195 -10.51 -19.38 6.08
C ALA A 195 -11.00 -19.11 4.64
N THR A 196 -11.22 -17.83 4.36
CA THR A 196 -11.79 -17.37 3.09
C THR A 196 -10.68 -16.72 2.29
N THR A 197 -10.69 -16.92 0.97
CA THR A 197 -9.76 -16.30 0.03
C THR A 197 -10.52 -15.96 -1.24
N ILE A 198 -10.44 -14.70 -1.65
CA ILE A 198 -10.92 -14.22 -2.94
C ILE A 198 -9.75 -13.52 -3.61
N GLU A 199 -9.28 -14.08 -4.70
CA GLU A 199 -8.15 -13.55 -5.46
C GLU A 199 -8.65 -13.04 -6.81
N ALA A 200 -8.14 -11.87 -7.19
CA ALA A 200 -8.39 -11.25 -8.47
C ALA A 200 -7.07 -10.91 -9.17
N GLU A 201 -6.93 -11.36 -10.41
CA GLU A 201 -5.77 -11.08 -11.24
C GLU A 201 -5.80 -9.63 -11.72
N ILE A 202 -4.70 -8.92 -11.53
CA ILE A 202 -4.53 -7.52 -11.94
C ILE A 202 -4.14 -7.48 -13.42
N TYR A 203 -4.90 -6.72 -14.22
CA TYR A 203 -4.60 -6.52 -15.63
C TYR A 203 -4.33 -5.04 -15.99
N SER A 204 -4.54 -4.12 -15.04
CA SER A 204 -4.20 -2.70 -15.23
C SER A 204 -3.77 -2.06 -13.93
N LEU A 205 -2.68 -1.30 -14.00
CA LEU A 205 -2.23 -0.37 -12.98
C LEU A 205 -2.20 1.04 -13.59
N THR A 206 -3.08 1.92 -13.12
CA THR A 206 -3.11 3.31 -13.58
C THR A 206 -2.48 4.21 -12.52
N PRO A 207 -1.41 4.97 -12.84
CA PRO A 207 -0.78 5.84 -11.86
C PRO A 207 -1.72 6.99 -11.51
N ILE A 208 -1.95 7.20 -10.22
CA ILE A 208 -2.62 8.40 -9.71
C ILE A 208 -1.54 9.38 -9.28
N THR A 209 -1.48 10.49 -9.98
CA THR A 209 -0.60 11.61 -9.65
C THR A 209 -1.36 12.64 -8.84
N SER A 210 -0.82 13.03 -7.68
CA SER A 210 -1.31 14.19 -6.94
C SER A 210 -0.32 15.34 -7.05
N ALA A 211 -0.86 16.55 -7.16
CA ALA A 211 -0.06 17.73 -6.83
C ALA A 211 0.13 17.68 -5.31
N ILE A 212 1.36 17.83 -4.83
CA ILE A 212 1.61 17.91 -3.39
C ILE A 212 0.85 19.13 -2.88
N SER A 213 -0.27 18.90 -2.20
CA SER A 213 -1.07 19.98 -1.62
C SER A 213 -0.38 20.41 -0.32
N PRO A 214 -0.23 21.72 -0.06
CA PRO A 214 0.33 22.18 1.21
C PRO A 214 -0.51 21.65 2.37
N GLY A 215 0.07 20.76 3.18
CA GLY A 215 -0.61 20.15 4.33
C GLY A 215 -1.17 18.76 4.10
N ASP A 216 -1.17 18.24 2.86
CA ASP A 216 -1.50 16.83 2.54
C ASP A 216 -0.19 16.02 2.60
N PHE A 217 0.15 15.59 3.81
CA PHE A 217 1.40 14.87 4.10
C PHE A 217 1.23 13.36 3.97
N ASP A 218 0.00 12.84 4.01
CA ASP A 218 -0.25 11.42 3.75
C ASP A 218 -0.61 11.12 2.27
N PHE A 219 -0.76 12.16 1.44
CA PHE A 219 -1.02 12.10 0.01
C PHE A 219 -2.34 11.40 -0.37
N ASN A 220 -3.33 11.42 0.54
CA ASN A 220 -4.64 10.84 0.31
C ASN A 220 -5.59 11.80 -0.45
N GLY A 221 -5.23 13.09 -0.57
CA GLY A 221 -5.98 14.12 -1.28
C GLY A 221 -6.86 15.01 -0.39
N ASP A 222 -6.97 14.68 0.89
CA ASP A 222 -7.64 15.45 1.94
C ASP A 222 -6.60 16.05 2.90
N VAL A 223 -6.99 17.03 3.71
CA VAL A 223 -6.14 17.57 4.79
C VAL A 223 -6.85 17.33 6.11
N ASP A 224 -6.45 16.31 6.84
CA ASP A 224 -7.08 15.81 8.06
C ASP A 224 -6.09 15.39 9.17
N GLY A 225 -6.53 14.55 10.11
CA GLY A 225 -5.70 14.08 11.22
C GLY A 225 -4.58 13.12 10.80
N GLY A 226 -4.77 12.40 9.69
CA GLY A 226 -3.75 11.56 9.07
C GLY A 226 -2.55 12.38 8.62
N ASP A 227 -2.78 13.58 8.09
CA ASP A 227 -1.71 14.49 7.68
C ASP A 227 -0.91 15.05 8.84
N LEU A 228 -1.56 15.39 9.95
CA LEU A 228 -0.85 15.82 11.15
C LEU A 228 0.07 14.71 11.66
N TYR A 229 -0.42 13.46 11.68
CA TYR A 229 0.38 12.31 12.07
C TYR A 229 1.54 12.10 11.08
N ALA A 230 1.25 12.06 9.77
CA ALA A 230 2.27 11.94 8.72
C ALA A 230 3.35 13.04 8.84
N TRP A 231 2.94 14.28 9.08
CA TRP A 231 3.84 15.42 9.29
C TRP A 231 4.73 15.24 10.53
N GLN A 232 4.13 14.85 11.65
CA GLN A 232 4.84 14.62 12.93
C GLN A 232 5.89 13.53 12.82
N VAL A 233 5.56 12.44 12.12
CA VAL A 233 6.52 11.38 11.85
C VAL A 233 7.62 11.92 10.90
N THR A 234 7.27 12.72 9.88
CA THR A 234 8.21 13.15 8.80
C THR A 234 9.23 14.15 9.27
N HIS A 235 8.81 15.09 10.10
CA HIS A 235 9.64 16.20 10.54
C HIS A 235 10.28 15.95 11.91
N GLY A 236 10.08 14.75 12.46
CA GLY A 236 10.43 14.40 13.81
C GLY A 236 9.59 15.20 14.79
N SER A 237 8.77 14.53 15.60
CA SER A 237 8.30 15.14 16.82
C SER A 237 9.54 15.44 17.67
N SER A 238 9.85 16.72 17.88
CA SER A 238 10.73 17.17 18.95
C SER A 238 10.03 16.93 20.29
N GLY A 239 9.76 15.66 20.62
CA GLY A 239 8.84 15.27 21.67
C GLY A 239 8.66 13.77 21.74
N VAL A 240 9.71 13.07 22.20
CA VAL A 240 9.53 11.88 23.02
C VAL A 240 8.55 12.25 24.14
N LEU A 241 7.31 11.78 24.06
CA LEU A 241 6.42 11.64 25.20
C LEU A 241 5.73 10.29 25.08
N TYR A 242 6.45 9.26 25.51
CA TYR A 242 5.81 8.10 26.12
C TYR A 242 4.93 8.60 27.27
N ALA A 243 3.67 8.18 27.28
CA ALA A 243 2.82 8.11 28.46
C ALA A 243 2.38 6.66 28.65
#